data_AF-A0A527HG69-F1
#
_entry.id   AF-A0A527HG69-F1
#
_cell.length_a   1.000
_cell.length_b   1.000
_cell.length_c   1.000
_cell.angle_alpha   90.00
_cell.angle_beta   90.00
_cell.angle_gamma   90.00
#
_symmetry.space_group_name_H-M   'P 1'
#
loop_
_entity.id
_entity.type
_entity.pdbx_description
1 polymer ?
#
loop_
_entity_poly.entity_id
_entity_poly.type
_entity_poly.pdbx_seq_one_letter_code
_entity_poly.pdbx_strand_id
1 'polypeptide(L)' 'MKIVLINPPHTAIGSRVPDDHLPPLGLLAIGGPLIDAGHQVRLVDAEFGPMPLD' A
#
# COMPACT_ATOMS: atom_id res chain seq x y z
N MET A 1 17.29 -7.39 -0.32
CA MET A 1 16.93 -6.43 -1.41
C MET A 1 16.03 -5.35 -0.83
N LYS A 2 15.99 -4.16 -1.44
CA LYS A 2 15.01 -3.11 -1.09
C LYS A 2 13.81 -3.22 -2.01
N ILE A 3 12.62 -3.35 -1.45
CA ILE A 3 11.37 -3.56 -2.18
C ILE A 3 10.36 -2.51 -1.73
N VAL A 4 9.73 -1.85 -2.69
CA VAL A 4 8.61 -0.94 -2.44
C VAL A 4 7.34 -1.60 -2.96
N LEU A 5 6.34 -1.75 -2.08
CA LEU A 5 4.98 -2.11 -2.44
C LEU A 5 4.17 -0.82 -2.52
N ILE A 6 3.45 -0.62 -3.61
CA ILE A 6 2.66 0.59 -3.82
C ILE A 6 1.17 0.24 -3.95
N ASN A 7 0.35 0.88 -3.13
CA ASN A 7 -1.11 0.96 -3.33
C ASN A 7 -1.38 2.26 -4.12
N PRO A 8 -1.47 2.22 -5.45
CA PRO A 8 -1.67 3.42 -6.25
C PRO A 8 -3.11 3.95 -6.09
N PRO A 9 -3.34 5.25 -6.33
CA PRO A 9 -4.69 5.80 -6.38
C PRO A 9 -5.51 5.08 -7.45
N HIS A 10 -6.73 4.69 -7.10
CA HIS A 10 -7.63 3.98 -8.00
C HIS A 10 -9.10 4.33 -7.82
N THR A 11 -9.89 3.97 -8.83
CA THR A 11 -11.29 4.37 -8.97
C THR A 11 -12.28 3.38 -8.34
N ALA A 12 -11.86 2.55 -7.39
CA ALA A 12 -12.78 1.63 -6.70
C ALA A 12 -13.81 2.40 -5.86
N ILE A 13 -15.02 1.85 -5.70
CA ILE A 13 -16.09 2.50 -4.93
C ILE A 13 -15.70 2.63 -3.45
N GLY A 14 -15.12 1.58 -2.86
CA GLY A 14 -14.65 1.59 -1.46
C GLY A 14 -13.59 2.66 -1.17
N SER A 15 -12.84 3.11 -2.17
CA SER A 15 -11.85 4.19 -2.04
C SER A 15 -12.44 5.59 -1.98
N ARG A 16 -13.73 5.74 -2.30
CA ARG A 16 -14.41 7.04 -2.39
C ARG A 16 -15.44 7.24 -1.29
N VAL A 17 -15.86 6.17 -0.64
CA VAL A 17 -16.78 6.24 0.49
C VAL A 17 -15.96 6.59 1.73
N PRO A 18 -16.26 7.70 2.42
CA PRO A 18 -15.61 8.03 3.68
C PRO A 18 -15.75 6.85 4.66
N ASP A 19 -14.71 6.58 5.43
CA ASP A 19 -14.65 5.52 6.46
C ASP A 19 -14.71 4.06 5.97
N ASP A 20 -14.79 3.83 4.65
CA ASP A 20 -14.77 2.49 4.01
C ASP A 20 -13.40 2.12 3.42
N HIS A 21 -12.38 2.96 3.64
CA HIS A 21 -11.03 2.66 3.15
C HIS A 21 -10.48 1.43 3.87
N LEU A 22 -10.22 0.39 3.08
CA LEU A 22 -9.66 -0.86 3.57
C LEU A 22 -8.15 -0.86 3.36
N PRO A 23 -7.37 -1.43 4.31
CA PRO A 23 -5.95 -1.62 4.10
C PRO A 23 -5.70 -2.50 2.86
N PRO A 24 -4.57 -2.30 2.13
CA PRO A 24 -4.25 -3.05 0.91
C PRO A 24 -3.83 -4.49 1.25
N LEU A 25 -4.81 -5.34 1.59
CA LEU A 25 -4.61 -6.66 2.17
C LEU A 25 -3.70 -7.55 1.33
N GLY A 26 -3.82 -7.50 0.00
CA GLY A 26 -2.95 -8.24 -0.91
C GLY A 26 -1.48 -7.83 -0.77
N LEU A 27 -1.19 -6.54 -0.62
CA LEU A 27 0.17 -6.05 -0.42
C LEU A 27 0.70 -6.43 0.97
N LEU A 28 -0.14 -6.40 2.00
CA LEU A 28 0.24 -6.84 3.35
C LEU A 28 0.56 -8.35 3.38
N ALA A 29 -0.25 -9.15 2.70
CA ALA A 29 -0.06 -10.61 2.59
C ALA A 29 1.23 -10.98 1.86
N ILE A 30 1.72 -10.11 0.95
CA ILE A 30 3.02 -10.27 0.28
C ILE A 30 4.16 -9.69 1.12
N GLY A 31 3.93 -8.56 1.78
CA GLY A 31 4.94 -7.84 2.54
C GLY A 31 5.49 -8.63 3.73
N GLY A 32 4.64 -9.31 4.48
CA GLY A 32 5.05 -10.16 5.62
C GLY A 32 6.08 -11.22 5.22
N PRO A 33 5.75 -12.12 4.28
CA PRO A 33 6.69 -13.13 3.78
C PRO A 33 8.00 -12.56 3.22
N LEU A 34 7.97 -11.39 2.57
CA LEU A 34 9.19 -10.72 2.09
C LEU A 34 10.08 -10.22 3.23
N ILE A 35 9.49 -9.71 4.32
CA ILE A 35 10.22 -9.34 5.53
C ILE A 35 10.82 -10.59 6.17
N ASP A 36 10.03 -11.66 6.30
CA ASP A 36 10.48 -12.95 6.86
C ASP A 36 11.66 -13.55 6.07
N ALA A 37 11.69 -13.32 4.74
CA ALA A 37 12.79 -13.72 3.86
C ALA A 37 14.04 -12.78 3.93
N GLY A 38 14.04 -11.77 4.80
CA GLY A 38 15.16 -10.85 5.01
C GLY A 38 15.23 -9.69 4.02
N HIS A 39 14.16 -9.38 3.28
CA HIS A 39 14.10 -8.19 2.43
C HIS A 39 13.74 -6.94 3.26
N GLN A 40 14.26 -5.78 2.84
CA GLN A 40 13.79 -4.49 3.34
C GLN A 40 12.57 -4.09 2.52
N VAL A 41 11.40 -4.05 3.15
CA VAL A 41 10.13 -3.76 2.48
C VAL A 41 9.57 -2.44 2.99
N ARG A 42 9.10 -1.58 2.08
CA ARG A 42 8.33 -0.38 2.39
C ARG A 42 6.98 -0.44 1.68
N LEU A 43 5.90 -0.22 2.40
CA LEU A 43 4.57 0.02 1.82
C LEU A 43 4.39 1.53 1.62
N VAL A 44 3.94 1.92 0.43
CA VAL A 44 3.50 3.27 0.09
C VAL A 44 2.02 3.19 -0.26
N ASP A 45 1.19 3.77 0.61
CA ASP A 45 -0.24 3.90 0.35
C ASP A 45 -0.54 5.29 -0.21
N ALA A 46 -0.80 5.35 -1.52
CA ALA A 46 -1.06 6.58 -2.26
C ALA A 46 -2.55 6.74 -2.61
N GLU A 47 -3.44 5.98 -1.98
CA GLU A 47 -4.88 6.04 -2.23
C GLU A 47 -5.52 7.34 -1.73
N PHE A 48 -4.99 7.93 -0.66
CA PHE A 48 -5.53 9.12 0.00
C PHE A 48 -5.33 10.45 -0.76
N GLY A 49 -4.78 10.39 -1.97
CA GLY A 49 -4.57 11.55 -2.83
C GLY A 49 -3.09 11.83 -3.11
N PRO A 50 -2.79 13.00 -3.71
CA PRO A 50 -1.42 13.36 -4.07
C PRO A 50 -0.49 13.33 -2.87
N MET A 51 0.61 12.58 -2.98
CA MET A 51 1.67 12.59 -1.98
C MET A 51 2.54 13.85 -2.14
N PRO A 52 2.99 14.47 -1.04
CA PRO A 52 3.95 15.56 -1.08
C PRO A 52 5.28 15.15 -1.75
N LEU A 53 5.96 16.10 -2.38
CA LEU A 53 7.19 15.88 -3.17
C LEU A 53 8.50 16.21 -2.40
N ASP A 54 8.37 16.56 -1.12
CA ASP A 54 9.44 16.99 -0.21
C ASP A 54 10.55 15.94 0.00
#